data_AF-A0A3B8R516-F1
#
_entry.id   AF-A0A3B8R516-F1
#
_cell.length_a   1.000
_cell.length_b   1.000
_cell.length_c   1.000
_cell.angle_alpha   90.00
_cell.angle_beta   90.00
_cell.angle_gamma   90.00
#
_symmetry.space_group_name_H-M   'P 1'
#
loop_
_entity.id
_entity.type
_entity.pdbx_description
1 polymer ?
#
loop_
_entity_poly.entity_id
_entity_poly.type
_entity_poly.pdbx_seq_one_letter_code
_entity_poly.pdbx_strand_id
1 'polypeptide(L)'
;MKTIKTIFATMVAVASMLSFTSCGSDDNDAPKAPAAKSIEGTYKGDMSCSVMGEASDYEDMTFTVTAMSDANVSITLPAFGEAPMALPSITAEGLEVTETDGVYTIKQKEIKGTLSNGKEYTLIIAGSCQNSALTLNYNLQYGKMPMPMICSVTAAPKVK
;
A
#
# COMPACT_ATOMS: atom_id res chain seq x y z
N MET A 1 26.32 -46.65 2.40
CA MET A 1 25.68 -47.52 1.39
C MET A 1 24.29 -46.94 1.15
N LYS A 2 23.89 -46.36 0.02
CA LYS A 2 24.03 -46.78 -1.38
C LYS A 2 24.35 -45.60 -2.31
N THR A 3 25.16 -45.94 -3.29
CA THR A 3 25.61 -45.23 -4.50
C THR A 3 24.52 -45.10 -5.57
N ILE A 4 24.63 -44.05 -6.41
CA ILE A 4 24.48 -43.93 -7.88
C ILE A 4 24.55 -42.39 -8.13
N LYS A 5 25.61 -41.72 -8.60
CA LYS A 5 26.47 -41.80 -9.80
C LYS A 5 25.71 -41.72 -11.14
N THR A 6 25.52 -40.49 -11.63
CA THR A 6 25.50 -40.20 -13.07
C THR A 6 26.21 -38.87 -13.34
N ILE A 7 27.36 -38.99 -13.99
CA ILE A 7 28.15 -37.94 -14.63
C ILE A 7 27.60 -37.82 -16.06
N PHE A 8 27.39 -36.60 -16.57
CA PHE A 8 27.78 -36.26 -17.95
C PHE A 8 28.04 -34.75 -18.03
N ALA A 9 29.31 -34.43 -18.28
CA ALA A 9 29.79 -33.11 -18.63
C ALA A 9 29.59 -32.88 -20.12
N THR A 10 29.09 -31.71 -20.51
CA THR A 10 29.58 -31.04 -21.72
C THR A 10 29.35 -29.54 -21.66
N MET A 11 30.49 -28.87 -21.67
CA MET A 11 30.74 -27.46 -21.89
C MET A 11 30.15 -26.99 -23.22
N VAL A 12 29.42 -25.87 -23.21
CA VAL A 12 29.36 -24.95 -24.35
C VAL A 12 29.64 -23.56 -23.79
N ALA A 13 30.84 -23.08 -24.07
CA ALA A 13 31.18 -21.69 -24.00
C ALA A 13 30.41 -20.94 -25.09
N VAL A 14 29.56 -19.99 -24.68
CA VAL A 14 29.19 -18.87 -25.55
C VAL A 14 29.73 -17.61 -24.89
N ALA A 15 30.89 -17.19 -25.37
CA ALA A 15 31.38 -15.85 -25.17
C ALA A 15 30.45 -14.90 -25.94
N SER A 16 29.63 -14.15 -25.21
CA SER A 16 28.94 -12.98 -25.73
C SER A 16 29.49 -11.77 -25.01
N MET A 17 30.38 -11.06 -25.70
CA MET A 17 30.76 -9.70 -25.35
C MET A 17 29.50 -8.84 -25.36
N LEU A 18 29.07 -8.34 -24.19
CA LEU A 18 28.28 -7.12 -24.12
C LEU A 18 29.16 -6.08 -23.43
N SER A 19 29.69 -5.22 -24.28
CA SER A 19 30.32 -3.95 -23.96
C SER A 19 29.52 -3.21 -22.90
N PHE A 20 30.13 -3.00 -21.73
CA PHE A 20 29.74 -1.91 -20.82
C PHE A 20 30.07 -0.59 -21.51
N THR A 21 29.14 -0.12 -22.32
CA THR A 21 29.10 1.28 -22.75
C THR A 21 28.75 2.11 -21.52
N SER A 22 29.80 2.69 -20.96
CA SER A 22 29.76 3.90 -20.15
C SER A 22 28.90 4.98 -20.83
N CYS A 23 28.30 5.83 -19.98
CA CYS A 23 27.67 7.13 -20.27
C CYS A 23 26.25 7.12 -20.82
N GLY A 24 25.39 7.83 -20.08
CA GLY A 24 24.17 8.41 -20.60
C GLY A 24 23.20 8.72 -19.49
N SER A 25 23.33 9.90 -18.88
CA SER A 25 22.21 10.55 -18.20
C SER A 25 21.04 10.56 -19.17
N ASP A 26 20.07 9.69 -18.95
CA ASP A 26 18.84 9.71 -19.74
C ASP A 26 17.71 9.60 -18.74
N ASP A 27 17.05 10.75 -18.57
CA ASP A 27 15.69 10.85 -18.07
C ASP A 27 14.90 9.72 -18.71
N ASN A 28 14.69 8.64 -17.96
CA ASN A 28 13.83 7.56 -18.37
C ASN A 28 12.39 8.06 -18.18
N ASP A 29 11.99 8.97 -19.07
CA ASP A 29 10.63 9.39 -19.36
C ASP A 29 9.98 8.34 -20.30
N ALA A 30 10.29 7.05 -20.06
CA ALA A 30 9.37 6.00 -20.44
C ALA A 30 8.07 6.32 -19.70
N PRO A 31 6.89 6.27 -20.35
CA PRO A 31 5.64 6.55 -19.66
C PRO A 31 5.55 5.59 -18.48
N LYS A 32 5.78 6.13 -17.28
CA LYS A 32 5.63 5.42 -16.02
C LYS A 32 4.18 4.96 -16.06
N ALA A 33 3.96 3.67 -16.34
CA ALA A 33 2.61 3.13 -16.50
C ALA A 33 1.75 3.66 -15.34
N PRO A 34 0.49 4.09 -15.58
CA PRO A 34 -0.26 4.88 -14.62
C PRO A 34 -0.39 4.10 -13.30
N ALA A 35 0.53 4.40 -12.38
CA ALA A 35 0.80 3.60 -11.19
C ALA A 35 -0.43 3.58 -10.29
N ALA A 36 -1.15 4.71 -10.24
CA ALA A 36 -2.41 4.84 -9.55
C ALA A 36 -3.52 3.95 -10.13
N LYS A 37 -3.66 3.90 -11.46
CA LYS A 37 -4.71 3.10 -12.12
C LYS A 37 -4.49 1.60 -11.94
N SER A 38 -3.23 1.18 -11.83
CA SER A 38 -2.86 -0.22 -11.63
C SER A 38 -3.29 -0.77 -10.27
N ILE A 39 -3.51 0.10 -9.28
CA ILE A 39 -3.92 -0.28 -7.92
C ILE A 39 -5.33 0.18 -7.57
N GLU A 40 -6.07 0.74 -8.53
CA GLU A 40 -7.46 1.11 -8.34
C GLU A 40 -8.31 -0.13 -8.07
N GLY A 41 -9.17 -0.07 -7.06
CA GLY A 41 -10.05 -1.18 -6.74
C GLY A 41 -10.64 -1.13 -5.34
N THR A 42 -11.48 -2.12 -5.06
CA THR A 42 -12.00 -2.39 -3.72
C THR A 42 -11.25 -3.57 -3.14
N TYR A 43 -10.78 -3.41 -1.92
CA TYR A 43 -10.01 -4.41 -1.18
C TYR A 43 -10.78 -4.81 0.08
N LYS A 44 -10.78 -6.09 0.41
CA LYS A 44 -11.35 -6.63 1.65
C LYS A 44 -10.27 -7.33 2.44
N GLY A 45 -10.21 -7.09 3.73
CA GLY A 45 -9.30 -7.78 4.62
C GLY A 45 -9.31 -7.20 6.02
N ASP A 46 -8.30 -7.57 6.79
CA ASP A 46 -8.30 -7.34 8.22
C ASP A 46 -7.44 -6.13 8.57
N MET A 47 -7.81 -5.51 9.68
CA MET A 47 -7.19 -4.32 10.20
C MET A 47 -6.94 -4.49 11.69
N SER A 48 -5.68 -4.41 12.08
CA SER A 48 -5.30 -4.32 13.49
C SER A 48 -5.03 -2.87 13.83
N CYS A 49 -5.61 -2.38 14.91
CA CYS A 49 -5.38 -1.03 15.43
C CYS A 49 -4.91 -1.10 16.88
N SER A 50 -3.93 -0.28 17.25
CA SER A 50 -3.49 -0.13 18.62
C SER A 50 -3.59 1.31 19.11
N VAL A 51 -4.04 1.46 20.34
CA VAL A 51 -3.96 2.71 21.11
C VAL A 51 -3.22 2.40 22.39
N MET A 52 -2.12 3.09 22.66
CA MET A 52 -1.32 2.87 23.88
C MET A 52 -0.80 1.45 24.07
N GLY A 53 -0.60 0.69 22.98
CA GLY A 53 -0.11 -0.70 23.03
C GLY A 53 -1.22 -1.75 23.20
N GLU A 54 -2.46 -1.33 23.44
CA GLU A 54 -3.62 -2.22 23.45
C GLU A 54 -4.12 -2.38 22.02
N ALA A 55 -4.19 -3.62 21.52
CA ALA A 55 -4.58 -3.92 20.15
C ALA A 55 -6.06 -4.31 20.06
N SER A 56 -6.67 -4.03 18.92
CA SER A 56 -8.02 -4.42 18.56
C SER A 56 -8.06 -4.75 17.08
N ASP A 57 -8.58 -5.91 16.76
CA ASP A 57 -8.66 -6.41 15.39
C ASP A 57 -10.07 -6.24 14.84
N TYR A 58 -10.13 -5.82 13.59
CA TYR A 58 -11.36 -5.62 12.84
C TYR A 58 -11.27 -6.47 11.57
N GLU A 59 -12.12 -7.47 11.47
CA GLU A 59 -12.17 -8.39 10.35
C GLU A 59 -13.03 -7.83 9.21
N ASP A 60 -12.77 -8.30 8.00
CA ASP A 60 -13.67 -8.09 6.86
C ASP A 60 -13.90 -6.62 6.45
N MET A 61 -12.94 -5.76 6.78
CA MET A 61 -12.96 -4.33 6.48
C MET A 61 -12.82 -4.07 4.98
N THR A 62 -13.56 -3.08 4.47
CA THR A 62 -13.56 -2.71 3.06
C THR A 62 -12.84 -1.39 2.82
N PHE A 63 -11.80 -1.42 1.99
CA PHE A 63 -11.00 -0.26 1.59
C PHE A 63 -11.20 0.00 0.10
N THR A 64 -11.29 1.26 -0.30
CA THR A 64 -11.43 1.63 -1.71
C THR A 64 -10.28 2.52 -2.13
N VAL A 65 -9.58 2.15 -3.21
CA VAL A 65 -8.54 2.94 -3.85
C VAL A 65 -9.08 3.45 -5.18
N THR A 66 -9.10 4.77 -5.37
CA THR A 66 -9.58 5.43 -6.58
C THR A 66 -8.44 6.21 -7.22
N ALA A 67 -8.15 6.00 -8.50
CA ALA A 67 -7.16 6.81 -9.21
C ALA A 67 -7.71 8.22 -9.47
N MET A 68 -6.95 9.26 -9.14
CA MET A 68 -7.29 10.66 -9.44
C MET A 68 -6.45 11.23 -10.59
N SER A 69 -5.25 10.69 -10.79
CA SER A 69 -4.36 10.94 -11.93
C SER A 69 -3.43 9.74 -12.12
N ASP A 70 -2.49 9.79 -13.05
CA ASP A 70 -1.56 8.68 -13.31
C ASP A 70 -0.69 8.30 -12.09
N ALA A 71 -0.40 9.28 -11.22
CA ALA A 71 0.49 9.12 -10.08
C ALA A 71 -0.19 9.34 -8.72
N ASN A 72 -1.50 9.64 -8.67
CA ASN A 72 -2.17 9.92 -7.39
C ASN A 72 -3.44 9.10 -7.21
N VAL A 73 -3.65 8.61 -5.99
CA VAL A 73 -4.87 7.91 -5.56
C VAL A 73 -5.55 8.60 -4.40
N SER A 74 -6.86 8.39 -4.30
CA SER A 74 -7.66 8.60 -3.10
C SER A 74 -7.93 7.25 -2.44
N ILE A 75 -7.79 7.17 -1.12
CA ILE A 75 -8.08 5.95 -0.36
C ILE A 75 -9.20 6.22 0.65
N THR A 76 -10.30 5.50 0.53
CA THR A 76 -11.38 5.52 1.52
C THR A 76 -11.17 4.43 2.55
N LEU A 77 -10.93 4.85 3.79
CA LEU A 77 -10.91 4.02 4.99
C LEU A 77 -12.36 3.80 5.48
N PRO A 78 -12.75 2.57 5.82
CA PRO A 78 -14.09 2.27 6.29
C PRO A 78 -14.37 2.89 7.67
N ALA A 79 -15.65 3.04 7.99
CA ALA A 79 -16.06 3.27 9.38
C ALA A 79 -15.84 2.00 10.21
N PHE A 80 -15.49 2.13 11.49
CA PHE A 80 -15.25 0.99 12.37
C PHE A 80 -15.41 1.35 13.85
N GLY A 81 -15.42 0.34 14.71
CA GLY A 81 -15.69 0.47 16.14
C GLY A 81 -17.18 0.60 16.45
N GLU A 82 -17.51 0.60 17.73
CA GLU A 82 -18.89 0.62 18.21
C GLU A 82 -19.21 1.93 18.92
N ALA A 83 -20.49 2.31 18.94
CA ALA A 83 -20.96 3.47 19.66
C ALA A 83 -20.63 3.34 21.17
N PRO A 84 -20.21 4.42 21.85
CA PRO A 84 -20.12 5.80 21.38
C PRO A 84 -18.78 6.17 20.71
N MET A 85 -17.87 5.21 20.54
CA MET A 85 -16.49 5.43 20.07
C MET A 85 -16.29 5.14 18.58
N ALA A 86 -17.36 4.82 17.85
CA ALA A 86 -17.31 4.52 16.42
C ALA A 86 -16.65 5.65 15.63
N LEU A 87 -15.73 5.27 14.77
CA LEU A 87 -15.05 6.16 13.83
C LEU A 87 -15.80 6.14 12.50
N PRO A 88 -16.14 7.32 11.94
CA PRO A 88 -16.72 7.39 10.61
C PRO A 88 -15.67 7.06 9.54
N SER A 89 -16.14 6.83 8.31
CA SER A 89 -15.26 6.67 7.16
C SER A 89 -14.45 7.95 6.89
N ILE A 90 -13.20 7.78 6.48
CA ILE A 90 -12.25 8.86 6.17
C ILE A 90 -11.71 8.64 4.76
N THR A 91 -11.73 9.69 3.93
CA THR A 91 -11.12 9.66 2.60
C THR A 91 -9.80 10.42 2.60
N ALA A 92 -8.72 9.74 2.25
CA ALA A 92 -7.38 10.26 2.13
C ALA A 92 -7.06 10.56 0.67
N GLU A 93 -7.09 11.84 0.28
CA GLU A 93 -6.88 12.27 -1.11
C GLU A 93 -5.45 12.73 -1.40
N GLY A 94 -5.08 12.67 -2.67
CA GLY A 94 -3.79 13.15 -3.20
C GLY A 94 -2.59 12.32 -2.75
N LEU A 95 -2.74 11.00 -2.59
CA LEU A 95 -1.65 10.11 -2.20
C LEU A 95 -0.80 9.75 -3.42
N GLU A 96 0.48 10.09 -3.40
CA GLU A 96 1.39 9.80 -4.52
C GLU A 96 1.74 8.31 -4.56
N VAL A 97 1.70 7.72 -5.75
CA VAL A 97 2.03 6.32 -6.01
C VAL A 97 3.23 6.23 -6.94
N THR A 98 4.23 5.45 -6.54
CA THR A 98 5.39 5.12 -7.37
C THR A 98 5.44 3.62 -7.61
N GLU A 99 5.75 3.21 -8.83
CA GLU A 99 5.97 1.81 -9.17
C GLU A 99 7.48 1.54 -9.30
N THR A 100 7.91 0.39 -8.80
CA THR A 100 9.26 -0.16 -8.96
C THR A 100 9.18 -1.68 -8.88
N ASP A 101 9.61 -2.37 -9.93
CA ASP A 101 9.65 -3.84 -10.01
C ASP A 101 8.33 -4.55 -9.63
N GLY A 102 7.19 -3.99 -10.07
CA GLY A 102 5.85 -4.52 -9.77
C GLY A 102 5.34 -4.22 -8.35
N VAL A 103 6.07 -3.39 -7.60
CA VAL A 103 5.65 -2.90 -6.28
C VAL A 103 5.17 -1.47 -6.40
N TYR A 104 3.90 -1.24 -6.11
CA TYR A 104 3.30 0.08 -6.09
C TYR A 104 3.37 0.63 -4.67
N THR A 105 4.24 1.61 -4.43
CA THR A 105 4.42 2.25 -3.13
C THR A 105 3.56 3.50 -3.04
N ILE A 106 2.74 3.59 -2.00
CA ILE A 106 1.98 4.78 -1.64
C ILE A 106 2.82 5.58 -0.65
N LYS A 107 3.31 6.76 -1.07
CA LYS A 107 4.17 7.58 -0.23
C LYS A 107 3.43 8.07 1.00
N GLN A 108 4.16 8.19 2.11
CA GLN A 108 3.62 8.74 3.33
C GLN A 108 3.08 10.16 3.11
N LYS A 109 1.86 10.43 3.56
CA LYS A 109 1.26 11.75 3.55
C LYS A 109 0.51 12.03 4.84
N GLU A 110 0.63 13.26 5.33
CA GLU A 110 -0.20 13.80 6.40
C GLU A 110 -1.40 14.54 5.80
N ILE A 111 -2.59 14.25 6.30
CA ILE A 111 -3.87 14.83 5.90
C ILE A 111 -4.59 15.32 7.15
N LYS A 112 -5.07 16.55 7.12
CA LYS A 112 -5.87 17.14 8.19
C LYS A 112 -7.24 17.49 7.64
N GLY A 113 -8.27 17.30 8.46
CA GLY A 113 -9.61 17.66 8.07
C GLY A 113 -10.59 17.64 9.24
N THR A 114 -11.84 17.93 8.91
CA THR A 114 -12.96 17.92 9.87
C THR A 114 -14.05 17.02 9.32
N LEU A 115 -14.50 16.08 10.13
CA LEU A 115 -15.56 15.14 9.77
C LEU A 115 -16.95 15.78 9.93
N SER A 116 -17.95 15.17 9.32
CA SER A 116 -19.34 15.66 9.36
C SER A 116 -19.91 15.78 10.78
N ASN A 117 -19.38 15.02 11.73
CA ASN A 117 -19.71 15.13 13.15
C ASN A 117 -18.95 16.24 13.90
N GLY A 118 -18.27 17.13 13.17
CA GLY A 118 -17.57 18.29 13.70
C GLY A 118 -16.21 17.98 14.36
N LYS A 119 -15.79 16.71 14.38
CA LYS A 119 -14.49 16.34 14.95
C LYS A 119 -13.38 16.49 13.92
N GLU A 120 -12.31 17.15 14.34
CA GLU A 120 -11.09 17.24 13.55
C GLU A 120 -10.34 15.90 13.54
N TYR A 121 -9.53 15.67 12.51
CA TYR A 121 -8.61 14.55 12.46
C TYR A 121 -7.28 14.94 11.81
N THR A 122 -6.23 14.25 12.22
CA THR A 122 -4.95 14.18 11.51
C THR A 122 -4.67 12.72 11.18
N LEU A 123 -4.49 12.42 9.90
CA LEU A 123 -4.19 11.10 9.36
C LEU A 123 -2.81 11.13 8.72
N ILE A 124 -1.89 10.29 9.18
CA ILE A 124 -0.62 10.02 8.50
C ILE A 124 -0.73 8.62 7.92
N ILE A 125 -0.70 8.49 6.59
CA ILE A 125 -0.94 7.21 5.91
C ILE A 125 0.18 6.92 4.91
N ALA A 126 0.62 5.67 4.86
CA ALA A 126 1.52 5.11 3.86
C ALA A 126 1.06 3.69 3.52
N GLY A 127 1.59 3.13 2.44
CA GLY A 127 1.24 1.75 2.08
C GLY A 127 1.91 1.26 0.82
N SER A 128 1.46 0.09 0.38
CA SER A 128 1.90 -0.52 -0.87
C SER A 128 0.84 -1.47 -1.42
N CYS A 129 0.88 -1.70 -2.72
CA CYS A 129 0.19 -2.79 -3.37
C CYS A 129 1.20 -3.67 -4.11
N GLN A 130 1.17 -4.97 -3.85
CA GLN A 130 2.01 -5.96 -4.52
C GLN A 130 1.20 -7.24 -4.69
N ASN A 131 1.28 -7.89 -5.85
CA ASN A 131 0.49 -9.09 -6.15
C ASN A 131 -1.02 -8.88 -5.90
N SER A 132 -1.49 -7.65 -6.19
CA SER A 132 -2.84 -7.18 -5.92
C SER A 132 -3.25 -7.13 -4.43
N ALA A 133 -2.37 -7.43 -3.48
CA ALA A 133 -2.64 -7.24 -2.06
C ALA A 133 -2.29 -5.81 -1.63
N LEU A 134 -3.23 -5.12 -1.01
CA LEU A 134 -3.07 -3.80 -0.43
C LEU A 134 -2.60 -3.92 1.02
N THR A 135 -1.50 -3.23 1.34
CA THR A 135 -1.02 -3.02 2.71
C THR A 135 -1.08 -1.54 3.03
N LEU A 136 -1.70 -1.17 4.15
CA LEU A 136 -1.71 0.22 4.64
C LEU A 136 -1.19 0.26 6.06
N ASN A 137 -0.44 1.30 6.38
CA ASN A 137 -0.08 1.66 7.74
C ASN A 137 -0.48 3.11 7.95
N TYR A 138 -1.24 3.39 9.00
CA TYR A 138 -1.63 4.75 9.28
C TYR A 138 -1.77 5.08 10.76
N ASN A 139 -1.48 6.33 11.08
CA ASN A 139 -1.71 6.92 12.39
C ASN A 139 -2.88 7.89 12.29
N LEU A 140 -3.93 7.64 13.08
CA LEU A 140 -5.12 8.48 13.14
C LEU A 140 -5.24 9.15 14.51
N GLN A 141 -5.11 10.46 14.51
CA GLN A 141 -5.45 11.33 15.62
C GLN A 141 -6.85 11.88 15.38
N TYR A 142 -7.86 11.38 16.10
CA TYR A 142 -9.26 11.77 15.91
C TYR A 142 -9.81 12.53 17.12
N GLY A 143 -10.38 13.71 16.86
CA GLY A 143 -10.82 14.66 17.87
C GLY A 143 -9.72 14.99 18.88
N LYS A 144 -10.09 15.02 20.15
CA LYS A 144 -9.19 15.30 21.28
C LYS A 144 -8.60 14.03 21.91
N MET A 145 -8.47 12.92 21.16
CA MET A 145 -7.81 11.74 21.71
C MET A 145 -6.39 12.10 22.17
N PRO A 146 -5.94 11.63 23.34
CA PRO A 146 -4.62 12.02 23.86
C PRO A 146 -3.47 11.39 23.08
N MET A 147 -3.74 10.30 22.37
CA MET A 147 -2.75 9.51 21.62
C MET A 147 -3.32 9.07 20.28
N PRO A 148 -2.50 8.99 19.22
CA PRO A 148 -2.94 8.51 17.92
C PRO A 148 -3.20 7.01 17.99
N MET A 149 -4.19 6.58 17.22
CA MET A 149 -4.42 5.18 16.94
C MET A 149 -3.53 4.75 15.77
N ILE A 150 -2.80 3.66 15.93
CA ILE A 150 -1.87 3.13 14.92
C ILE A 150 -2.53 1.90 14.32
N CYS A 151 -2.79 1.91 13.02
CA CYS A 151 -3.46 0.81 12.33
C CYS A 151 -2.60 0.24 11.21
N SER A 152 -2.65 -1.08 11.06
CA SER A 152 -2.05 -1.85 9.98
C SER A 152 -3.12 -2.69 9.29
N VAL A 153 -3.12 -2.67 7.97
CA VAL A 153 -4.11 -3.34 7.12
C VAL A 153 -3.41 -4.29 6.17
N THR A 154 -3.98 -5.48 5.98
CA THR A 154 -3.67 -6.35 4.83
C THR A 154 -4.98 -6.75 4.17
N ALA A 155 -5.17 -6.37 2.91
CA ALA A 155 -6.42 -6.58 2.19
C ALA A 155 -6.19 -7.12 0.79
N ALA A 156 -6.98 -8.11 0.39
CA ALA A 156 -6.96 -8.69 -0.95
C ALA A 156 -7.99 -7.98 -1.84
N PRO A 157 -7.85 -8.03 -3.18
CA PRO A 157 -8.87 -7.52 -4.07
C PRO A 157 -10.18 -8.24 -3.81
N LYS A 158 -11.27 -7.48 -3.81
CA LYS A 158 -12.60 -8.07 -3.82
C LYS A 158 -12.81 -8.72 -5.19
N VAL A 159 -12.58 -10.03 -5.27
CA VAL A 159 -12.90 -10.83 -6.45
C VAL A 159 -14.41 -10.67 -6.69
N LYS A 160 -14.77 -10.24 -7.90
CA LYS A 160 -16.17 -10.11 -8.32
C LYS A 160 -16.85 -11.47 -8.44
#